data_AF-A0A3D2ERD2-F1
#
_entry.id   AF-A0A3D2ERD2-F1
#
_cell.length_a   1.000
_cell.length_b   1.000
_cell.length_c   1.000
_cell.angle_alpha   90.00
_cell.angle_beta   90.00
_cell.angle_gamma   90.00
#
_symmetry.space_group_name_H-M   'P 1'
#
loop_
_entity.id
_entity.type
_entity.pdbx_description
1 polymer ?
#
loop_
_entity_poly.entity_id
_entity_poly.type
_entity_poly.pdbx_seq_one_letter_code
_entity_poly.pdbx_strand_id
1 'polypeptide(L)'
;MTAASVSNFVLRAHLVWWDDDPFFTGQSARRSLEDGALACASDGRIAWVGEASALPTEFADWPVVERRDGMVLPGFVDAHLHFPQTAIIGAYGTDLLAWLETYTFPEESRFGDRAHAETIVAVFADELLAVGVTSACVFSTIHPVALEALAAAFDQRGMGLLSGKTAMDRNAIPALQDSPQSAYDDAK
;
A
#
# COMPACT_ATOMS: atom_id res chain seq x y z
N MET A 1 -11.76 14.21 5.88
CA MET A 1 -10.75 14.71 6.83
C MET A 1 -9.59 15.23 6.00
N THR A 2 -9.03 16.40 6.33
CA THR A 2 -7.88 16.96 5.62
C THR A 2 -6.65 16.12 5.95
N ALA A 3 -6.00 15.54 4.94
CA ALA A 3 -4.66 14.95 5.07
C ALA A 3 -3.79 15.92 5.91
N ALA A 4 -3.03 15.38 6.86
CA ALA A 4 -2.13 16.20 7.67
C ALA A 4 -1.30 17.09 6.71
N SER A 5 -1.37 18.42 6.86
CA SER A 5 -0.67 19.30 5.94
C SER A 5 0.82 19.09 6.12
N VAL A 6 1.43 18.39 5.17
CA VAL A 6 2.88 18.27 5.13
C VAL A 6 3.40 19.69 4.89
N SER A 7 4.32 20.19 5.71
CA SER A 7 5.00 21.45 5.38
C SER A 7 5.97 21.20 4.24
N ASN A 8 6.25 22.19 3.39
CA ASN A 8 7.38 22.10 2.46
C ASN A 8 8.66 21.68 3.19
N PHE A 9 9.46 20.79 2.62
CA PHE A 9 10.74 20.38 3.21
C PHE A 9 11.74 19.89 2.14
N VAL A 10 13.02 19.92 2.50
CA VAL A 10 14.09 19.27 1.74
C VAL A 10 14.58 18.07 2.53
N LEU A 11 14.49 16.89 1.94
CA LEU A 11 15.12 15.67 2.45
C LEU A 11 16.55 15.58 1.93
N ARG A 12 17.53 15.39 2.81
CA ARG A 12 18.91 15.09 2.44
C ARG A 12 19.28 13.66 2.88
N ALA A 13 19.73 12.85 1.92
CA ALA A 13 19.99 11.43 2.14
C ALA A 13 20.82 10.82 1.01
N HIS A 14 21.25 9.57 1.18
CA HIS A 14 21.63 8.75 0.03
C HIS A 14 20.34 8.35 -0.71
N LEU A 15 20.11 8.92 -1.89
CA LEU A 15 18.91 8.67 -2.70
C LEU A 15 19.18 7.59 -3.75
N VAL A 16 18.30 6.59 -3.86
CA VAL A 16 18.39 5.51 -4.87
C VAL A 16 17.04 5.29 -5.54
N TRP A 17 16.99 5.31 -6.88
CA TRP A 17 15.78 5.02 -7.66
C TRP A 17 16.12 4.52 -9.07
N TRP A 18 15.10 4.26 -9.89
CA TRP A 18 15.24 3.81 -11.28
C TRP A 18 14.44 4.72 -12.22
N ASP A 19 15.06 5.14 -13.31
CA ASP A 19 14.42 5.96 -14.36
C ASP A 19 13.93 5.13 -15.56
N ASP A 20 14.33 3.85 -15.63
CA ASP A 20 14.01 2.94 -16.73
C ASP A 20 14.02 1.48 -16.26
N ASP A 21 13.65 0.55 -17.13
CA ASP A 21 13.61 -0.88 -16.86
C ASP A 21 15.04 -1.49 -16.89
N PRO A 22 15.54 -2.00 -15.75
CA PRO A 22 16.87 -2.59 -15.66
C PRO A 22 17.02 -3.91 -16.44
N PHE A 23 15.93 -4.58 -16.83
CA PHE A 23 16.01 -5.76 -17.71
C PHE A 23 16.45 -5.40 -19.13
N PHE A 24 16.19 -4.17 -19.58
CA PHE A 24 16.57 -3.68 -20.91
C PHE A 24 17.80 -2.80 -20.89
N THR A 25 17.97 -1.97 -19.85
CA THR A 25 19.06 -0.97 -19.79
C THR A 25 20.16 -1.33 -18.79
N GLY A 26 19.96 -2.35 -17.96
CA GLY A 26 20.96 -2.79 -16.98
C GLY A 26 21.21 -1.75 -15.88
N GLN A 27 22.47 -1.57 -15.49
CA GLN A 27 22.82 -0.68 -14.38
C GLN A 27 22.56 0.81 -14.66
N SER A 28 22.45 1.21 -15.92
CA SER A 28 22.16 2.61 -16.28
C SER A 28 20.72 3.03 -15.98
N ALA A 29 19.80 2.10 -15.73
CA ALA A 29 18.48 2.39 -15.19
C ALA A 29 18.54 3.05 -13.80
N ARG A 30 19.53 2.64 -13.00
CA ARG A 30 19.64 3.04 -11.59
C ARG A 30 20.25 4.43 -11.45
N ARG A 31 19.70 5.20 -10.53
CA ARG A 31 20.27 6.43 -9.98
C ARG A 31 20.68 6.19 -8.53
N SER A 32 21.80 6.76 -8.14
CA SER A 32 22.34 6.66 -6.78
C SER A 32 23.12 7.93 -6.48
N LEU A 33 22.58 8.76 -5.59
CA LEU A 33 23.21 10.01 -5.16
C LEU A 33 23.56 9.88 -3.68
N GLU A 34 24.85 9.76 -3.36
CA GLU A 34 25.31 9.60 -1.96
C GLU A 34 25.00 10.84 -1.11
N ASP A 35 25.10 12.04 -1.70
CA ASP A 35 24.65 13.31 -1.10
C ASP A 35 23.49 13.91 -1.91
N GLY A 36 22.38 13.18 -1.98
CA GLY A 36 21.17 13.61 -2.67
C GLY A 36 20.32 14.58 -1.83
N ALA A 37 19.53 15.38 -2.54
CA ALA A 37 18.47 16.19 -1.97
C ALA A 37 17.16 16.02 -2.77
N LEU A 38 16.04 16.03 -2.06
CA LEU A 38 14.68 15.97 -2.60
C LEU A 38 13.85 17.07 -1.96
N ALA A 39 13.31 17.98 -2.76
CA ALA A 39 12.37 19.00 -2.31
C ALA A 39 10.93 18.46 -2.42
N CYS A 40 10.23 18.36 -1.30
CA CYS A 40 8.85 17.90 -1.23
C CYS A 40 7.94 19.08 -0.86
N ALA A 41 6.97 19.36 -1.72
CA ALA A 41 5.98 20.41 -1.51
C ALA A 41 4.91 19.96 -0.50
N SER A 42 4.16 20.92 0.01
CA SER A 42 3.16 20.71 1.06
C SER A 42 1.96 19.86 0.64
N ASP A 43 1.80 19.64 -0.67
CA ASP A 43 0.81 18.73 -1.25
C ASP A 43 1.32 17.28 -1.36
N GLY A 44 2.51 16.98 -0.83
CA GLY A 44 3.13 15.67 -0.84
C GLY A 44 3.83 15.31 -2.15
N ARG A 45 3.93 16.23 -3.12
CA ARG A 45 4.59 15.98 -4.41
C ARG A 45 6.06 16.35 -4.37
N ILE A 46 6.87 15.60 -5.13
CA ILE A 46 8.28 15.93 -5.36
C ILE A 46 8.33 17.13 -6.31
N ALA A 47 8.85 18.25 -5.83
CA ALA A 47 9.08 19.45 -6.63
C ALA A 47 10.43 19.38 -7.38
N TRP A 48 11.44 18.74 -6.76
CA TRP A 48 12.77 18.60 -7.33
C TRP A 48 13.54 17.46 -6.67
N VAL A 49 14.44 16.82 -7.42
CA VAL A 49 15.37 15.80 -6.91
C VAL A 49 16.71 15.89 -7.64
N GLY A 50 17.82 15.76 -6.92
CA GLY A 50 19.16 15.85 -7.51
C GLY A 50 20.27 15.83 -6.47
N GLU A 51 21.49 16.13 -6.90
CA GLU A 51 22.65 16.30 -6.01
C GLU A 51 22.41 17.49 -5.08
N ALA A 52 22.70 17.37 -3.78
CA ALA A 52 22.43 18.45 -2.82
C ALA A 52 23.16 19.75 -3.17
N SER A 53 24.33 19.67 -3.82
CA SER A 53 25.08 20.82 -4.31
C SER A 53 24.37 21.59 -5.44
N ALA A 54 23.40 20.96 -6.11
CA ALA A 54 22.61 21.52 -7.20
C ALA A 54 21.21 21.96 -6.76
N LEU A 55 20.92 22.00 -5.44
CA LEU A 55 19.62 22.40 -4.92
C LEU A 55 19.25 23.82 -5.40
N PRO A 56 18.10 23.99 -6.10
CA PRO A 56 17.63 25.29 -6.54
C PRO A 56 17.41 26.27 -5.39
N THR A 57 17.73 27.55 -5.62
CA THR A 57 17.62 28.60 -4.60
C THR A 57 16.20 28.81 -4.09
N GLU A 58 15.18 28.48 -4.89
CA GLU A 58 13.77 28.53 -4.51
C GLU A 58 13.39 27.55 -3.37
N PHE A 59 14.19 26.50 -3.16
CA PHE A 59 14.00 25.52 -2.08
C PHE A 59 15.00 25.68 -0.93
N ALA A 60 15.97 26.60 -1.04
CA ALA A 60 17.08 26.71 -0.10
C ALA A 60 16.63 27.08 1.33
N ASP A 61 15.53 27.80 1.46
CA ASP A 61 14.96 28.23 2.74
C ASP A 61 13.95 27.22 3.34
N TRP A 62 13.69 26.09 2.66
CA TRP A 62 12.78 25.07 3.17
C TRP A 62 13.43 24.30 4.33
N PRO A 63 12.65 23.88 5.35
CA PRO A 63 13.15 23.04 6.43
C PRO A 63 13.87 21.80 5.92
N VAL A 64 15.07 21.52 6.45
CA VAL A 64 15.88 20.38 6.04
C VAL A 64 15.67 19.20 7.00
N VAL A 65 15.41 18.02 6.43
CA VAL A 65 15.34 16.73 7.13
C VAL A 65 16.55 15.90 6.70
N GLU A 66 17.45 15.58 7.63
CA GLU A 66 18.64 14.77 7.36
C GLU A 66 18.37 13.26 7.62
N ARG A 67 18.72 12.40 6.67
CA ARG A 67 18.60 10.92 6.71
C ARG A 67 19.81 10.27 6.04
N ARG A 68 21.01 10.54 6.58
CA ARG A 68 22.28 10.07 6.00
C ARG A 68 22.74 8.70 6.47
N ASP A 69 22.11 8.16 7.52
CA ASP A 69 22.52 6.89 8.13
C ASP A 69 22.03 5.66 7.33
N GLY A 70 21.40 5.88 6.17
CA GLY A 70 20.88 4.84 5.31
C GLY A 70 20.53 5.34 3.91
N MET A 71 19.87 4.48 3.14
CA MET A 71 19.39 4.79 1.80
C MET A 71 17.90 5.12 1.84
N VAL A 72 17.49 6.11 1.05
CA VAL A 72 16.08 6.41 0.79
C VAL A 72 15.76 5.93 -0.62
N LEU A 73 14.71 5.11 -0.71
CA LEU A 73 14.16 4.56 -1.94
C LEU A 73 12.71 5.02 -2.11
N PRO A 74 12.14 4.96 -3.33
CA PRO A 74 10.69 4.97 -3.50
C PRO A 74 10.03 3.90 -2.62
N GLY A 75 8.85 4.21 -2.08
CA GLY A 75 8.09 3.23 -1.32
C GLY A 75 7.75 2.00 -2.16
N PHE A 76 7.74 0.83 -1.53
CA PHE A 76 7.49 -0.42 -2.23
C PHE A 76 6.03 -0.52 -2.68
N VAL A 77 5.85 -1.20 -3.81
CA VAL A 77 4.53 -1.49 -4.39
C VAL A 77 4.30 -2.99 -4.28
N ASP A 78 3.28 -3.38 -3.52
CA ASP A 78 2.82 -4.78 -3.49
C ASP A 78 1.66 -4.97 -4.48
N ALA A 79 1.85 -5.84 -5.45
CA ALA A 79 0.89 -6.06 -6.53
C ALA A 79 -0.21 -7.08 -6.19
N HIS A 80 -0.13 -7.78 -5.06
CA HIS A 80 -1.11 -8.82 -4.73
C HIS A 80 -1.14 -9.16 -3.25
N LEU A 81 -2.17 -8.68 -2.56
CA LEU A 81 -2.41 -8.99 -1.14
C LEU A 81 -3.87 -9.34 -0.90
N HIS A 82 -4.13 -10.12 0.15
CA HIS A 82 -5.47 -10.37 0.68
C HIS A 82 -5.53 -9.87 2.12
N PHE A 83 -6.06 -8.66 2.35
CA PHE A 83 -6.17 -8.16 3.72
C PHE A 83 -7.03 -9.02 4.66
N PRO A 84 -8.13 -9.69 4.21
CA PRO A 84 -8.96 -10.44 5.14
C PRO A 84 -8.30 -11.75 5.59
N GLN A 85 -7.13 -12.10 5.03
CA GLN A 85 -6.35 -13.26 5.41
C GLN A 85 -5.25 -12.93 6.44
N THR A 86 -5.15 -11.68 6.88
CA THR A 86 -4.09 -11.21 7.80
C THR A 86 -4.02 -12.05 9.09
N ALA A 87 -5.16 -12.40 9.67
CA ALA A 87 -5.23 -13.17 10.93
C ALA A 87 -4.84 -14.66 10.77
N ILE A 88 -4.76 -15.17 9.54
CA ILE A 88 -4.48 -16.59 9.26
C ILE A 88 -3.12 -16.80 8.60
N ILE A 89 -2.31 -15.74 8.45
CA ILE A 89 -0.93 -15.86 7.95
C ILE A 89 -0.17 -16.86 8.82
N GLY A 90 0.43 -17.88 8.17
CA GLY A 90 1.21 -18.91 8.86
C GLY A 90 0.40 -20.05 9.46
N ALA A 91 -0.91 -20.17 9.18
CA ALA A 91 -1.65 -21.38 9.51
C ALA A 91 -1.07 -22.64 8.81
N TYR A 92 -1.39 -23.83 9.31
CA TYR A 92 -0.87 -25.08 8.73
C TYR A 92 -1.70 -25.51 7.52
N GLY A 93 -1.15 -25.37 6.31
CA GLY A 93 -1.80 -25.80 5.06
C GLY A 93 -1.10 -26.99 4.41
N THR A 94 -1.88 -27.81 3.68
CA THR A 94 -1.35 -28.86 2.79
C THR A 94 -1.29 -28.37 1.35
N ASP A 95 -2.44 -28.00 0.79
CA ASP A 95 -2.62 -27.50 -0.56
C ASP A 95 -3.60 -26.31 -0.58
N LEU A 96 -3.69 -25.63 -1.71
CA LEU A 96 -4.48 -24.41 -1.86
C LEU A 96 -5.97 -24.63 -1.56
N LEU A 97 -6.59 -25.71 -2.03
CA LEU A 97 -8.03 -25.90 -1.87
C LEU A 97 -8.36 -26.23 -0.42
N ALA A 98 -7.56 -27.11 0.20
CA ALA A 98 -7.67 -27.40 1.62
C ALA A 98 -7.45 -26.14 2.48
N TRP A 99 -6.49 -25.28 2.10
CA TRP A 99 -6.26 -23.99 2.76
C TRP A 99 -7.49 -23.08 2.68
N LEU A 100 -8.08 -22.96 1.49
CA LEU A 100 -9.26 -22.12 1.26
C LEU A 100 -10.42 -22.57 2.14
N GLU A 101 -10.72 -23.87 2.14
CA GLU A 101 -11.85 -24.44 2.90
C GLU A 101 -11.63 -24.40 4.41
N THR A 102 -10.40 -24.61 4.87
CA THR A 102 -10.09 -24.75 6.30
C THR A 102 -9.88 -23.39 6.99
N TYR A 103 -9.28 -22.42 6.31
CA TYR A 103 -8.86 -21.15 6.93
C TYR A 103 -9.43 -19.92 6.23
N THR A 104 -9.28 -19.82 4.91
CA THR A 104 -9.68 -18.61 4.19
C THR A 104 -11.17 -18.36 4.28
N PHE A 105 -12.01 -19.32 3.89
CA PHE A 105 -13.46 -19.10 3.87
C PHE A 105 -14.04 -18.84 5.27
N PRO A 106 -13.67 -19.58 6.33
CA PRO A 106 -14.12 -19.24 7.67
C PRO A 106 -13.71 -17.83 8.11
N GLU A 107 -12.47 -17.42 7.87
CA GLU A 107 -12.00 -16.10 8.30
C GLU A 107 -12.64 -14.97 7.47
N GLU A 108 -12.66 -15.07 6.15
CA GLU A 108 -13.23 -14.05 5.27
C GLU A 108 -14.74 -13.85 5.52
N SER A 109 -15.46 -14.89 5.97
CA SER A 109 -16.89 -14.79 6.31
C SER A 109 -17.20 -13.83 7.46
N ARG A 110 -16.20 -13.51 8.29
CA ARG A 110 -16.35 -12.62 9.46
C ARG A 110 -16.34 -11.14 9.07
N PHE A 111 -15.91 -10.81 7.85
CA PHE A 111 -15.77 -9.42 7.38
C PHE A 111 -17.09 -8.76 6.97
N GLY A 112 -18.21 -9.45 7.12
CA GLY A 112 -19.54 -8.82 7.18
C GLY A 112 -19.72 -7.95 8.43
N ASP A 113 -18.91 -8.14 9.48
CA ASP A 113 -18.84 -7.27 10.65
C ASP A 113 -17.80 -6.16 10.44
N ARG A 114 -18.27 -4.91 10.40
CA ARG A 114 -17.42 -3.72 10.24
C ARG A 114 -16.38 -3.59 11.36
N ALA A 115 -16.71 -3.94 12.60
CA ALA A 115 -15.75 -3.81 13.70
C ALA A 115 -14.58 -4.78 13.56
N HIS A 116 -14.85 -6.01 13.07
CA HIS A 116 -13.82 -6.98 12.74
C HIS A 116 -12.95 -6.47 11.59
N ALA A 117 -13.57 -5.98 10.51
CA ALA A 117 -12.85 -5.43 9.36
C ALA A 117 -11.93 -4.26 9.74
N GLU A 118 -12.42 -3.31 10.54
CA GLU A 118 -11.64 -2.15 11.03
C GLU A 118 -10.46 -2.56 11.91
N THR A 119 -10.65 -3.58 12.75
CA THR A 119 -9.57 -4.11 13.60
C THR A 119 -8.46 -4.74 12.75
N ILE A 120 -8.83 -5.61 11.81
CA ILE A 120 -7.83 -6.32 10.99
C ILE A 120 -7.14 -5.38 10.01
N VAL A 121 -7.87 -4.46 9.38
CA VAL A 121 -7.26 -3.55 8.40
C VAL A 121 -6.27 -2.58 9.06
N ALA A 122 -6.50 -2.18 10.31
CA ALA A 122 -5.55 -1.36 11.04
C ALA A 122 -4.19 -2.08 11.18
N VAL A 123 -4.21 -3.34 11.61
CA VAL A 123 -3.00 -4.18 11.70
C VAL A 123 -2.38 -4.35 10.31
N PHE A 124 -3.17 -4.74 9.31
CA PHE A 124 -2.69 -4.96 7.95
C PHE A 124 -1.96 -3.73 7.38
N ALA A 125 -2.56 -2.54 7.45
CA ALA A 125 -1.98 -1.33 6.89
C ALA A 125 -0.73 -0.87 7.66
N ASP A 126 -0.71 -1.04 8.99
CA ASP A 126 0.45 -0.69 9.82
C ASP A 126 1.64 -1.63 9.52
N GLU A 127 1.39 -2.93 9.33
CA GLU A 127 2.42 -3.90 8.96
C GLU A 127 3.01 -3.62 7.56
N LEU A 128 2.18 -3.21 6.58
CA LEU A 128 2.66 -2.80 5.27
C LEU A 128 3.63 -1.62 5.36
N LEU A 129 3.28 -0.59 6.12
CA LEU A 129 4.15 0.57 6.33
C LEU A 129 5.44 0.18 7.08
N ALA A 130 5.35 -0.73 8.06
CA ALA A 130 6.50 -1.20 8.82
C ALA A 130 7.56 -1.89 7.94
N VAL A 131 7.15 -2.51 6.82
CA VAL A 131 8.04 -3.14 5.83
C VAL A 131 8.27 -2.29 4.58
N GLY A 132 7.80 -1.03 4.57
CA GLY A 132 8.08 -0.06 3.51
C GLY A 132 7.14 -0.11 2.29
N VAL A 133 6.03 -0.87 2.36
CA VAL A 133 4.99 -0.87 1.32
C VAL A 133 4.11 0.36 1.51
N THR A 134 4.08 1.23 0.51
CA THR A 134 3.28 2.48 0.53
C THR A 134 2.10 2.44 -0.43
N SER A 135 2.13 1.52 -1.40
CA SER A 135 1.05 1.31 -2.37
C SER A 135 0.78 -0.17 -2.54
N ALA A 136 -0.49 -0.57 -2.58
CA ALA A 136 -0.86 -1.97 -2.69
C ALA A 136 -2.09 -2.23 -3.57
N CYS A 137 -2.08 -3.37 -4.26
CA CYS A 137 -3.24 -3.97 -4.89
C CYS A 137 -3.79 -5.07 -3.98
N VAL A 138 -4.98 -4.83 -3.41
CA VAL A 138 -5.49 -5.59 -2.27
C VAL A 138 -6.86 -6.19 -2.60
N PHE A 139 -6.98 -7.51 -2.49
CA PHE A 139 -8.25 -8.21 -2.45
C PHE A 139 -8.96 -7.97 -1.12
N SER A 140 -10.23 -7.56 -1.22
CA SER A 140 -11.16 -7.48 -0.10
C SER A 140 -11.93 -8.80 0.05
N THR A 141 -13.16 -8.74 0.55
CA THR A 141 -14.10 -9.88 0.56
C THR A 141 -15.32 -9.56 -0.31
N ILE A 142 -16.31 -10.46 -0.30
CA ILE A 142 -17.63 -10.21 -0.89
C ILE A 142 -18.41 -9.11 -0.16
N HIS A 143 -17.98 -8.66 1.02
CA HIS A 143 -18.73 -7.72 1.84
C HIS A 143 -18.30 -6.27 1.54
N PRO A 144 -19.20 -5.38 1.08
CA PRO A 144 -18.87 -3.98 0.81
C PRO A 144 -18.29 -3.23 2.01
N VAL A 145 -18.79 -3.53 3.22
CA VAL A 145 -18.31 -2.91 4.46
C VAL A 145 -16.81 -3.13 4.72
N ALA A 146 -16.27 -4.26 4.25
CA ALA A 146 -14.86 -4.60 4.37
C ALA A 146 -14.01 -3.75 3.41
N LEU A 147 -14.48 -3.54 2.18
CA LEU A 147 -13.84 -2.66 1.19
C LEU A 147 -13.85 -1.21 1.66
N GLU A 148 -14.96 -0.73 2.22
CA GLU A 148 -15.05 0.63 2.78
C GLU A 148 -14.07 0.84 3.95
N ALA A 149 -13.96 -0.14 4.86
CA ALA A 149 -13.00 -0.10 5.96
C ALA A 149 -11.55 -0.08 5.44
N LEU A 150 -11.26 -0.88 4.41
CA LEU A 150 -9.97 -0.89 3.73
C LEU A 150 -9.62 0.48 3.13
N ALA A 151 -10.53 1.04 2.34
CA ALA A 151 -10.34 2.34 1.70
C ALA A 151 -10.11 3.46 2.73
N ALA A 152 -10.92 3.49 3.80
CA ALA A 152 -10.78 4.48 4.86
C ALA A 152 -9.43 4.38 5.58
N ALA A 153 -8.95 3.16 5.86
CA ALA A 153 -7.68 2.94 6.54
C ALA A 153 -6.46 3.35 5.69
N PHE A 154 -6.50 3.11 4.38
CA PHE A 154 -5.46 3.54 3.44
C PHE A 154 -5.47 5.06 3.25
N ASP A 155 -6.65 5.67 3.09
CA ASP A 155 -6.80 7.13 2.98
C ASP A 155 -6.27 7.85 4.22
N GLN A 156 -6.60 7.36 5.42
CA GLN A 156 -6.11 7.91 6.68
C GLN A 156 -4.58 7.91 6.78
N ARG A 157 -3.91 6.95 6.13
CA ARG A 157 -2.45 6.79 6.12
C ARG A 157 -1.77 7.44 4.92
N GLY A 158 -2.55 8.01 3.98
CA GLY A 158 -2.02 8.56 2.74
C GLY A 158 -1.39 7.50 1.82
N MET A 159 -1.86 6.25 1.89
CA MET A 159 -1.34 5.13 1.10
C MET A 159 -2.03 5.03 -0.26
N GLY A 160 -1.32 4.50 -1.26
CA GLY A 160 -1.91 4.15 -2.55
C GLY A 160 -2.69 2.83 -2.46
N LEU A 161 -3.97 2.85 -2.83
CA LEU A 161 -4.81 1.65 -2.85
C LEU A 161 -5.37 1.38 -4.24
N LEU A 162 -5.17 0.17 -4.75
CA LEU A 162 -5.99 -0.43 -5.79
C LEU A 162 -6.76 -1.60 -5.15
N SER A 163 -8.09 -1.53 -5.14
CA SER A 163 -8.92 -2.59 -4.54
C SER A 163 -10.31 -2.62 -5.17
N GLY A 164 -11.05 -3.68 -4.86
CA GLY A 164 -12.43 -3.86 -5.25
C GLY A 164 -13.09 -4.95 -4.42
N LYS A 165 -14.42 -5.00 -4.50
CA LYS A 165 -15.22 -6.09 -3.91
C LYS A 165 -14.85 -7.39 -4.63
N THR A 166 -14.52 -8.42 -3.87
CA THR A 166 -14.23 -9.74 -4.44
C THR A 166 -15.53 -10.41 -4.81
N ALA A 167 -15.62 -10.95 -6.04
CA ALA A 167 -16.81 -11.64 -6.52
C ALA A 167 -16.59 -13.16 -6.50
N MET A 168 -17.51 -13.90 -5.89
CA MET A 168 -17.42 -15.35 -5.75
C MET A 168 -18.82 -15.98 -5.72
N ASP A 169 -19.22 -16.65 -6.79
CA ASP A 169 -20.60 -17.15 -6.99
C ASP A 169 -20.76 -18.67 -6.85
N ARG A 170 -19.65 -19.39 -6.67
CA ARG A 170 -19.62 -20.87 -6.59
C ARG A 170 -18.38 -21.35 -5.87
N ASN A 171 -18.39 -22.64 -5.48
CA ASN A 171 -17.26 -23.35 -4.86
C ASN A 171 -16.72 -22.65 -3.58
N ALA A 172 -17.61 -21.98 -2.86
CA ALA A 172 -17.35 -21.37 -1.56
C ALA A 172 -18.46 -21.73 -0.59
N ILE A 173 -18.25 -21.47 0.70
CA ILE A 173 -19.29 -21.64 1.71
C ILE A 173 -20.46 -20.67 1.45
N PRO A 174 -21.71 -21.00 1.85
CA PRO A 174 -22.87 -20.14 1.60
C PRO A 174 -22.72 -18.70 2.11
N ALA A 175 -22.01 -18.51 3.22
CA ALA A 175 -21.73 -17.18 3.80
C ALA A 175 -20.79 -16.30 2.96
N LEU A 176 -20.12 -16.87 1.95
CA LEU A 176 -19.21 -16.17 1.05
C LEU A 176 -19.61 -16.30 -0.42
N GLN A 177 -20.82 -16.74 -0.71
CA GLN A 177 -21.36 -16.71 -2.06
C GLN A 177 -22.08 -15.40 -2.33
N ASP A 178 -21.78 -14.78 -3.46
CA ASP A 178 -22.42 -13.58 -3.99
C ASP A 178 -22.98 -13.86 -5.39
N SER A 179 -23.88 -13.01 -5.89
CA SER A 179 -24.37 -13.11 -7.26
C SER A 179 -23.60 -12.18 -8.21
N PRO A 180 -23.46 -12.53 -9.50
CA PRO A 180 -22.86 -11.63 -10.48
C PRO A 180 -23.53 -10.25 -10.55
N GLN A 181 -24.86 -10.19 -10.35
CA GLN A 181 -25.60 -8.93 -10.36
C GLN A 181 -25.25 -8.05 -9.15
N SER A 182 -25.25 -8.62 -7.95
CA SER A 182 -24.86 -7.93 -6.71
C SER A 182 -23.40 -7.46 -6.76
N ALA A 183 -22.49 -8.29 -7.28
CA ALA A 183 -21.09 -7.90 -7.48
C ALA A 183 -20.93 -6.71 -8.44
N TYR A 184 -21.75 -6.65 -9.50
CA TYR A 184 -21.73 -5.55 -10.46
C TYR A 184 -22.34 -4.27 -9.90
N ASP A 185 -23.46 -4.37 -9.17
CA ASP A 185 -24.16 -3.21 -8.62
C ASP A 185 -23.34 -2.53 -7.52
N ASP A 186 -22.63 -3.31 -6.70
CA ASP A 186 -21.76 -2.79 -5.62
C ASP A 186 -20.41 -2.25 -6.12
N ALA A 187 -20.07 -2.44 -7.40
CA ALA A 187 -18.82 -1.97 -8.00
C ALA A 187 -18.96 -0.59 -8.71
N LYS A 188 -20.14 0.02 -8.67
CA LYS A 188 -20.44 1.33 -9.27
C LYS A 188 -20.40 2.45 -8.24
#